data_AF-A0A7W0PVW7-F1
#
_entry.id   AF-A0A7W0PVW7-F1
#
_cell.length_a   1.000
_cell.length_b   1.000
_cell.length_c   1.000
_cell.angle_alpha   90.00
_cell.angle_beta   90.00
_cell.angle_gamma   90.00
#
_symmetry.space_group_name_H-M   'P 1'
#
loop_
_entity.id
_entity.type
_entity.pdbx_description
1 polymer ?
#
loop_
_entity_poly.entity_id
_entity_poly.type
_entity_poly.pdbx_seq_one_letter_code
_entity_poly.pdbx_strand_id
1 'polypeptide(L)'
;DAEISLPYMLRRYRAAGIDPLTEKIFTYPVLHYQNGGLVIDEHAETTLEGVFACGEIAGGTHGRNRMMGNSLLECTVFGRRAGKAAAERAHA
;
A
#
# COMPACT_ATOMS: atom_id res chain seq x y z
N ASP A 1 8.16 18.95 8.00
CA ASP A 1 8.38 20.19 8.75
C ASP A 1 7.49 20.18 9.98
N ALA A 2 8.06 20.35 11.17
CA ALA A 2 7.33 20.33 12.44
C ALA A 2 6.36 21.51 12.56
N GLU A 3 6.69 22.65 11.95
CA GLU A 3 5.84 23.85 11.93
C GLU A 3 4.50 23.59 11.23
N ILE A 4 4.49 22.64 10.29
CA ILE A 4 3.26 22.25 9.56
C ILE A 4 2.59 21.05 10.24
N SER A 5 3.36 20.03 10.61
CA SER A 5 2.78 18.77 11.11
C SER A 5 2.22 18.88 12.52
N LEU A 6 2.84 19.66 13.40
CA LEU A 6 2.42 19.74 14.80
C LEU A 6 1.07 20.46 14.96
N PRO A 7 0.81 21.64 14.37
CA PRO A 7 -0.50 22.28 14.45
C PRO A 7 -1.61 21.39 13.85
N TYR A 8 -1.31 20.68 12.76
CA TYR A 8 -2.24 19.75 12.13
C TYR A 8 -2.61 18.58 13.05
N MET A 9 -1.61 17.93 13.68
CA MET A 9 -1.86 16.85 14.62
C MET A 9 -2.66 17.33 15.83
N LEU A 10 -2.26 18.43 16.47
CA LEU A 10 -2.97 19.01 17.61
C LEU A 10 -4.43 19.30 17.27
N ARG A 11 -4.71 19.88 16.09
CA ARG A 11 -6.07 20.12 15.61
C ARG A 11 -6.88 18.82 15.51
N ARG A 12 -6.31 17.76 14.94
CA ARG A 12 -6.99 16.47 14.79
C ARG A 12 -7.31 15.81 16.12
N TYR A 13 -6.34 15.74 17.04
CA TYR A 13 -6.56 15.13 18.34
C TYR A 13 -7.57 15.91 19.19
N ARG A 14 -7.45 17.24 19.24
CA ARG A 14 -8.38 18.09 20.01
C ARG A 14 -9.80 18.06 19.46
N ALA A 15 -9.97 17.92 18.14
CA ALA A 15 -11.29 17.70 17.54
C ALA A 15 -11.93 16.37 17.97
N ALA A 16 -11.12 15.38 18.37
CA ALA A 16 -11.59 14.12 18.98
C ALA A 16 -11.70 14.20 20.51
N GLY A 17 -11.54 15.39 21.11
CA GLY A 17 -11.63 15.60 22.56
C GLY A 17 -10.38 15.15 23.34
N ILE A 18 -9.25 14.94 22.67
CA ILE A 18 -7.99 14.49 23.29
C ILE A 18 -6.94 15.61 23.16
N ASP A 19 -6.34 16.04 24.28
CA ASP A 19 -5.19 16.95 24.23
C ASP A 19 -3.86 16.20 24.46
N PRO A 20 -3.09 15.94 23.38
CA PRO A 20 -1.89 15.09 23.45
C PRO A 20 -0.72 15.73 24.22
N LEU A 21 -0.86 16.98 24.67
CA LEU A 21 0.12 17.68 25.51
C LEU A 21 -0.14 17.49 27.01
N THR A 22 -1.36 17.10 27.39
CA THR A 22 -1.78 16.97 28.79
C THR A 22 -2.24 15.57 29.14
N GLU A 23 -2.58 14.76 28.15
CA GLU A 23 -3.11 13.40 28.31
C GLU A 23 -2.21 12.35 27.63
N LYS A 24 -2.23 11.11 28.13
CA LYS A 24 -1.49 10.00 27.52
C LYS A 24 -2.21 9.50 26.27
N ILE A 25 -1.47 9.32 25.16
CA ILE A 25 -1.98 8.68 23.95
C ILE A 25 -1.78 7.17 24.07
N PHE A 26 -2.86 6.41 24.10
CA PHE A 26 -2.80 4.95 24.02
C PHE A 26 -2.62 4.51 22.57
N THR A 27 -1.61 3.68 22.31
CA THR A 27 -1.32 3.15 20.98
C THR A 27 -1.34 1.62 21.02
N TYR A 28 -1.82 1.03 19.93
CA TYR A 28 -1.94 -0.41 19.77
C TYR A 28 -1.41 -0.82 18.40
N PRO A 29 -0.76 -1.99 18.26
CA PRO A 29 -0.44 -2.54 16.96
C PRO A 29 -1.71 -2.79 16.15
N VAL A 30 -1.68 -2.44 14.88
CA VAL A 30 -2.75 -2.74 13.92
C VAL A 30 -2.14 -3.41 12.69
N LEU A 31 -2.96 -4.18 11.98
CA LEU A 31 -2.59 -4.67 10.65
C LEU A 31 -2.42 -3.46 9.73
N HIS A 32 -1.22 -3.29 9.18
CA HIS A 32 -0.87 -2.12 8.38
C HIS A 32 -0.76 -2.40 6.89
N TYR A 33 -0.25 -3.59 6.52
CA TYR A 33 0.02 -3.94 5.12
C TYR A 33 -0.03 -5.45 4.92
N GLN A 34 -0.49 -5.87 3.74
CA GLN A 34 -0.55 -7.27 3.35
C GLN A 34 0.56 -7.63 2.35
N ASN A 35 1.53 -8.45 2.78
CA ASN A 35 2.66 -8.87 1.92
C ASN A 35 2.32 -10.05 0.98
N GLY A 36 1.30 -10.81 1.35
CA GLY A 36 0.75 -11.89 0.53
C GLY A 36 -0.37 -11.37 -0.37
N GLY A 37 -0.83 -12.20 -1.28
CA GLY A 37 -1.85 -11.81 -2.26
C GLY A 37 -1.90 -12.79 -3.41
N LEU A 38 -2.43 -12.35 -4.53
CA LEU A 38 -2.46 -13.10 -5.78
C LEU A 38 -1.03 -13.37 -6.25
N VAL A 39 -0.77 -14.61 -6.67
CA VAL A 39 0.47 -14.95 -7.37
C VAL A 39 0.40 -14.34 -8.76
N ILE A 40 1.44 -13.61 -9.14
CA ILE A 40 1.58 -12.99 -10.45
C ILE A 40 2.92 -13.38 -11.09
N ASP A 41 2.95 -13.40 -12.41
CA ASP A 41 4.17 -13.58 -13.20
C ASP A 41 4.91 -12.25 -13.45
N GLU A 42 5.95 -12.26 -14.30
CA GLU A 42 6.71 -11.05 -14.65
C GLU A 42 5.91 -10.00 -15.43
N HIS A 43 4.80 -10.39 -16.05
CA HIS A 43 3.86 -9.55 -16.79
C HIS A 43 2.71 -9.03 -15.91
N ALA A 44 2.69 -9.45 -14.65
CA ALA A 44 1.63 -9.18 -13.68
C ALA A 44 0.29 -9.89 -14.00
N GLU A 45 0.34 -10.96 -14.79
CA GLU A 45 -0.79 -11.87 -15.00
C GLU A 45 -0.92 -12.81 -13.81
N THR A 46 -2.15 -13.05 -13.36
CA THR A 46 -2.43 -13.97 -12.26
C THR A 46 -2.44 -15.43 -12.73
N THR A 47 -2.71 -16.38 -11.84
CA THR A 47 -2.94 -17.77 -12.25
C THR A 47 -4.23 -17.99 -13.04
N LEU A 48 -5.07 -16.96 -13.18
CA LEU A 48 -6.25 -16.96 -14.03
C LEU A 48 -5.93 -16.23 -15.33
N GLU A 49 -6.11 -16.91 -16.46
CA GLU A 49 -5.83 -16.37 -17.78
C GLU A 49 -6.63 -15.10 -18.05
N GLY A 50 -5.95 -14.06 -18.53
CA GLY A 50 -6.52 -12.75 -18.86
C GLY A 50 -6.85 -11.88 -17.65
N VAL A 51 -6.51 -12.31 -16.43
CA VAL A 51 -6.69 -11.53 -15.20
C VAL A 51 -5.33 -11.04 -14.72
N PHE A 52 -5.19 -9.71 -14.64
CA PHE A 52 -3.95 -9.05 -14.22
C PHE A 52 -4.14 -8.37 -12.86
N ALA A 53 -3.08 -8.32 -12.06
CA ALA A 53 -3.11 -7.72 -10.73
C ALA A 53 -1.80 -7.01 -10.39
N CYS A 54 -1.89 -5.95 -9.59
CA CYS A 54 -0.73 -5.17 -9.13
C CYS A 54 -1.08 -4.43 -7.84
N GLY A 55 -0.07 -4.01 -7.08
CA GLY A 55 -0.31 -3.32 -5.81
C GLY A 55 -0.42 -4.33 -4.66
N GLU A 56 -0.94 -3.85 -3.53
CA GLU A 56 -1.09 -4.64 -2.29
C GLU A 56 -1.97 -5.90 -2.44
N ILE A 57 -2.73 -6.05 -3.53
CA ILE A 57 -3.48 -7.27 -3.83
C ILE A 57 -2.59 -8.42 -4.34
N ALA A 58 -1.39 -8.11 -4.85
CA ALA A 58 -0.42 -9.08 -5.36
C ALA A 58 0.60 -9.46 -4.28
N GLY A 59 1.06 -10.71 -4.31
CA GLY A 59 1.98 -11.27 -3.31
C GLY A 59 3.35 -11.66 -3.85
N GLY A 60 4.30 -11.89 -2.94
CA GLY A 60 5.57 -12.57 -3.22
C GLY A 60 6.78 -11.64 -3.35
N THR A 61 6.62 -10.44 -3.92
CA THR A 61 7.71 -9.46 -4.14
C THR A 61 8.38 -8.99 -2.83
N HIS A 62 7.64 -9.01 -1.72
CA HIS A 62 8.11 -8.56 -0.41
C HIS A 62 8.60 -9.71 0.49
N GLY A 63 8.38 -10.97 0.10
CA GLY A 63 8.65 -12.12 0.97
C GLY A 63 7.94 -12.01 2.32
N ARG A 64 8.68 -12.21 3.41
CA ARG A 64 8.10 -12.20 4.78
C ARG A 64 7.87 -10.81 5.35
N ASN A 65 8.59 -9.79 4.88
CA ASN A 65 8.46 -8.44 5.42
C ASN A 65 8.72 -7.38 4.35
N ARG A 66 7.85 -6.37 4.28
CA ARG A 66 7.94 -5.31 3.28
C ARG A 66 8.75 -4.13 3.80
N MET A 67 9.81 -3.80 3.07
CA MET A 67 10.65 -2.62 3.35
C MET A 67 9.87 -1.31 3.11
N MET A 68 10.15 -0.29 3.93
CA MET A 68 9.51 1.02 3.82
C MET A 68 9.71 1.65 2.44
N GLY A 69 8.65 2.26 1.91
CA GLY A 69 8.65 2.90 0.59
C GLY A 69 8.38 1.96 -0.59
N ASN A 70 8.55 0.64 -0.42
CA ASN A 70 8.42 -0.30 -1.55
C ASN A 70 6.99 -0.56 -2.01
N SER A 71 5.96 -0.28 -1.19
CA SER A 71 4.56 -0.52 -1.60
C SER A 71 4.12 0.40 -2.74
N LEU A 72 4.52 1.68 -2.70
CA LEU A 72 4.21 2.62 -3.79
C LEU A 72 5.00 2.28 -5.06
N LEU A 73 6.24 1.83 -4.91
CA LEU A 73 7.06 1.36 -6.04
C LEU A 73 6.46 0.09 -6.65
N GLU A 74 5.99 -0.85 -5.85
CA GLU A 74 5.35 -2.07 -6.30
C GLU A 74 4.07 -1.74 -7.09
N CYS A 75 3.17 -0.92 -6.54
CA CYS A 75 1.97 -0.44 -7.22
C CYS A 75 2.29 0.24 -8.57
N THR A 76 3.31 1.08 -8.65
CA THR A 76 3.63 1.83 -9.88
C THR A 76 4.35 0.98 -10.93
N VAL A 77 5.30 0.14 -10.52
CA VAL A 77 6.06 -0.73 -11.43
C VAL A 77 5.18 -1.85 -11.97
N PHE A 78 4.51 -2.60 -11.09
CA PHE A 78 3.64 -3.70 -11.53
C PHE A 78 2.36 -3.19 -12.17
N GLY A 79 1.83 -2.03 -11.75
CA GLY A 79 0.69 -1.40 -12.42
C GLY A 79 0.99 -1.03 -13.87
N ARG A 80 2.19 -0.53 -14.17
CA ARG A 80 2.63 -0.28 -15.55
C ARG A 80 2.72 -1.57 -16.36
N ARG A 81 3.22 -2.66 -15.76
CA ARG A 81 3.33 -3.98 -16.42
C ARG A 81 1.96 -4.58 -16.70
N ALA A 82 1.11 -4.66 -15.67
CA ALA A 82 -0.27 -5.16 -15.76
C ALA A 82 -1.06 -4.40 -16.83
N GLY A 83 -1.01 -3.06 -16.81
CA GLY A 83 -1.73 -2.24 -17.79
C GLY A 83 -1.26 -2.47 -19.23
N LYS A 84 0.05 -2.61 -19.44
CA LYS A 84 0.61 -2.92 -20.77
C LYS A 84 0.18 -4.31 -21.24
N ALA A 85 0.36 -5.34 -20.40
CA ALA A 85 0.04 -6.71 -20.76
C ALA A 85 -1.47 -6.92 -20.99
N ALA A 86 -2.32 -6.33 -20.15
CA ALA A 86 -3.76 -6.36 -20.31
C ALA A 86 -4.21 -5.71 -21.64
N ALA A 87 -3.62 -4.57 -22.02
CA ALA A 87 -3.90 -3.93 -23.30
C ALA A 87 -3.48 -4.80 -24.49
N GLU A 88 -2.28 -5.37 -24.45
CA GLU A 88 -1.79 -6.29 -25.49
C GLU A 88 -2.71 -7.52 -25.62
N ARG A 89 -3.14 -8.11 -24.50
CA ARG A 89 -4.06 -9.27 -24.48
C ARG A 89 -5.43 -8.95 -25.04
N ALA A 90 -5.96 -7.75 -24.80
CA ALA A 90 -7.27 -7.33 -25.30
C ALA A 90 -7.30 -7.08 -26.82
N HIS A 91 -6.13 -6.84 -27.43
CA HIS A 91 -6.00 -6.64 -28.87
C HIS A 91 -5.68 -7.92 -29.66
N ALA A 92 -5.43 -9.04 -28.97
CA ALA A 92 -5.13 -10.36 -29.55
C ALA A 92 -6.41 -11.21 -29.68
#